data_AF-A0A0M3I1Y0-F1
#
_entry.id   AF-A0A0M3I1Y0-F1
#
_cell.length_a   1.000
_cell.length_b   1.000
_cell.length_c   1.000
_cell.angle_alpha   90.00
_cell.angle_beta   90.00
_cell.angle_gamma   90.00
#
_symmetry.space_group_name_H-M   'P 1'
#
loop_
_entity.id
_entity.type
_entity.pdbx_description
1 polymer ?
#
loop_
_entity_poly.entity_id
_entity_poly.type
_entity_poly.pdbx_seq_one_letter_code
_entity_poly.pdbx_strand_id
1 'polypeptide(L)'
;MEGHEVRLMTFGCGSSRHGHKQMLCPSRSSHHYDVCITSEQLCDDIVDCPGGEDENPTNCLFYKSTKEQLKHIYNTVLLLADHATGQGSHHEL
;
A
#
# COMPACT_ATOMS: atom_id res chain seq x y z
N MET A 1 38.31 12.82 16.62
CA MET A 1 37.77 11.45 16.71
C MET A 1 36.43 11.48 16.02
N GLU A 2 36.44 11.19 14.72
CA GLU A 2 35.25 11.20 13.87
C GLU A 2 34.30 10.12 14.40
N GLY A 3 33.14 10.55 14.91
CA GLY A 3 32.08 9.65 15.32
C GLY A 3 31.57 8.93 14.10
N HIS A 4 31.89 7.65 13.97
CA HIS A 4 31.19 6.76 13.05
C HIS A 4 29.74 6.67 13.53
N GLU A 5 28.91 7.57 13.02
CA GLU A 5 27.47 7.38 13.00
C GLU A 5 27.22 6.11 12.19
N VAL A 6 27.13 4.99 12.91
CA VAL A 6 26.52 3.78 12.40
C VAL A 6 25.08 4.16 12.13
N ARG A 7 24.83 4.67 10.92
CA ARG A 7 23.48 4.84 10.40
C ARG A 7 22.84 3.47 10.55
N LEU A 8 21.94 3.36 11.53
CA LEU A 8 21.10 2.19 11.70
C LEU A 8 20.47 1.97 10.34
N MET A 9 20.94 0.94 9.63
CA MET A 9 20.42 0.54 8.33
C MET A 9 18.94 0.36 8.55
N THR A 10 18.12 1.31 8.09
CA THR A 10 16.68 1.19 8.21
C THR A 10 16.30 0.02 7.32
N PHE A 11 16.21 -1.17 7.92
CA PHE A 11 15.57 -2.34 7.35
C PHE A 11 14.10 -1.97 7.16
N GLY A 12 13.78 -1.32 6.05
CA GLY A 12 12.45 -0.81 5.82
C GLY A 12 12.43 0.28 4.78
N CYS A 13 11.47 0.17 3.88
CA CYS A 13 11.15 1.25 2.96
C CYS A 13 10.67 2.46 3.75
N GLY A 14 11.30 3.62 3.53
CA GLY A 14 10.83 4.87 4.07
C GLY A 14 9.50 5.28 3.45
N SER A 15 8.91 6.37 3.94
CA SER A 15 7.80 7.02 3.21
C SER A 15 8.34 7.54 1.88
N SER A 16 7.64 7.25 0.78
CA SER A 16 7.97 7.82 -0.54
C SER A 16 8.00 9.35 -0.47
N ARG A 17 8.66 10.02 -1.42
CA ARG A 17 8.70 11.49 -1.53
C ARG A 17 7.32 12.15 -1.53
N HIS A 18 6.28 11.39 -1.89
CA HIS A 18 4.88 11.81 -1.92
C HIS A 18 4.04 11.33 -0.71
N GLY A 19 4.68 10.76 0.32
CA GLY A 19 3.99 10.28 1.53
C GLY A 19 3.33 8.91 1.38
N HIS A 20 3.44 8.24 0.23
CA HIS A 20 2.94 6.87 0.08
C HIS A 20 3.75 5.89 0.92
N LYS A 21 3.03 5.01 1.62
CA LYS A 21 3.63 3.88 2.33
C LYS A 21 4.21 2.91 1.31
N GLN A 22 5.51 2.65 1.43
CA GLN A 22 6.21 1.69 0.57
C GLN A 22 6.28 0.32 1.23
N MET A 23 6.38 -0.72 0.42
CA MET A 23 6.50 -2.11 0.82
C MET A 23 7.83 -2.67 0.31
N LEU A 24 8.52 -3.43 1.16
CA LEU A 24 9.79 -4.04 0.82
C LEU A 24 9.56 -5.35 0.06
N CYS A 25 10.24 -5.52 -1.07
CA CYS A 25 10.27 -6.78 -1.80
C CYS A 25 10.94 -7.88 -0.96
N PRO A 26 10.41 -9.12 -0.94
CA PRO A 26 11.02 -10.23 -0.23
C PRO A 26 12.44 -10.55 -0.74
N SER A 27 12.64 -10.61 -2.05
CA SER A 27 13.97 -10.75 -2.65
C SER A 27 14.67 -9.40 -2.79
N ARG A 28 15.98 -9.44 -2.52
CA ARG A 28 16.89 -8.34 -2.87
C ARG A 28 17.24 -8.40 -4.35
N SER A 29 17.73 -7.29 -4.86
CA SER A 29 18.27 -7.24 -6.22
C SER A 29 19.56 -8.05 -6.39
N SER A 30 20.00 -8.19 -7.63
CA SER A 30 21.30 -8.78 -7.98
C SER A 30 22.50 -8.08 -7.33
N HIS A 31 22.35 -6.81 -6.96
CA HIS A 31 23.38 -6.00 -6.28
C HIS A 31 23.14 -5.91 -4.76
N HIS A 32 22.28 -6.76 -4.20
CA HIS A 32 21.93 -6.82 -2.77
C HIS A 32 21.31 -5.54 -2.20
N TYR A 33 20.70 -4.70 -3.04
CA TYR A 33 19.90 -3.58 -2.57
C TYR A 33 18.48 -4.01 -2.23
N ASP A 34 17.93 -3.40 -1.19
CA ASP A 34 16.53 -3.52 -0.80
C ASP A 34 15.67 -2.78 -1.84
N VAL A 35 14.60 -3.42 -2.32
CA VAL A 35 13.70 -2.86 -3.35
C VAL A 35 12.35 -2.53 -2.72
N CYS A 36 11.85 -1.34 -3.01
CA CYS A 36 10.62 -0.82 -2.42
C CYS A 36 9.61 -0.48 -3.50
N ILE A 37 8.40 -0.98 -3.34
CA ILE A 37 7.27 -0.74 -4.25
C ILE A 37 6.14 0.00 -3.53
N THR A 38 5.26 0.66 -4.28
CA THR A 38 4.04 1.25 -3.72
C THR A 38 2.86 0.27 -3.75
N SER A 39 1.73 0.67 -3.16
CA SER A 39 0.48 -0.12 -3.22
C SER A 39 -0.13 -0.19 -4.62
N GLU A 40 0.22 0.76 -5.49
CA GLU A 40 -0.26 0.83 -6.87
C GLU A 40 0.48 -0.14 -7.78
N GLN A 41 1.75 -0.39 -7.45
CA GLN A 41 2.66 -1.34 -8.10
C GLN A 41 2.43 -2.80 -7.70
N LEU A 42 1.56 -3.07 -6.72
CA LEU A 42 1.28 -4.43 -6.30
C LEU A 42 0.15 -5.02 -7.14
N CYS A 43 0.45 -6.08 -7.90
CA CYS A 43 -0.48 -6.80 -8.75
C CYS A 43 -1.02 -5.96 -9.92
N ASP A 44 -0.16 -5.17 -10.55
CA ASP A 44 -0.45 -4.28 -11.67
C ASP A 44 -0.04 -4.85 -13.04
N ASP A 45 0.31 -6.14 -13.07
CA ASP A 45 0.77 -6.89 -14.23
C ASP A 45 2.21 -6.50 -14.69
N ILE A 46 2.95 -5.73 -13.88
CA ILE A 46 4.35 -5.36 -14.11
C ILE A 46 5.21 -5.94 -12.98
N VAL A 47 6.29 -6.65 -13.34
CA VAL A 47 7.25 -7.15 -12.34
C VAL A 47 8.15 -6.01 -11.88
N ASP A 48 7.87 -5.49 -10.69
CA ASP A 48 8.66 -4.47 -10.00
C ASP A 48 9.64 -5.07 -8.98
N CYS A 49 9.29 -6.18 -8.34
CA CYS A 49 10.21 -6.87 -7.43
C CYS A 49 11.21 -7.75 -8.20
N PRO A 50 12.47 -7.88 -7.73
CA PRO A 50 13.49 -8.70 -8.40
C PRO A 50 13.12 -10.17 -8.59
N GLY A 51 12.31 -10.72 -7.70
CA GLY A 51 11.81 -12.10 -7.76
C GLY A 51 10.39 -12.23 -8.31
N GLY A 52 9.76 -11.14 -8.77
CA GLY A 52 8.38 -11.13 -9.23
C GLY A 52 7.35 -11.50 -8.15
N GLU A 53 7.69 -11.29 -6.88
CA GLU A 53 6.81 -11.64 -5.75
C GLU A 53 5.56 -10.77 -5.66
N ASP A 54 5.66 -9.53 -6.14
CA ASP A 54 4.59 -8.57 -6.32
C ASP A 54 3.53 -9.06 -7.30
N GLU A 55 3.93 -9.81 -8.33
CA GLU A 55 3.05 -10.38 -9.36
C GLU A 55 2.78 -11.88 -9.18
N ASN A 56 2.97 -12.40 -7.97
CA ASN A 56 2.68 -13.81 -7.69
C ASN A 56 1.16 -14.10 -7.85
N PRO A 57 0.74 -15.04 -8.73
CA PRO A 57 -0.67 -15.23 -9.07
C PRO A 57 -1.56 -15.59 -7.87
N THR A 58 -1.06 -16.44 -6.97
CA THR A 58 -1.80 -16.85 -5.77
C THR A 58 -1.98 -15.68 -4.83
N ASN A 59 -0.93 -14.90 -4.58
CA ASN A 59 -0.99 -13.74 -3.70
C ASN A 59 -1.88 -12.64 -4.28
N CYS A 60 -1.77 -12.39 -5.59
CA CYS A 60 -2.58 -11.40 -6.28
C CYS A 60 -4.06 -11.74 -6.30
N LEU A 61 -4.43 -13.01 -6.40
CA LEU A 61 -5.83 -13.43 -6.28
C LEU A 61 -6.43 -13.02 -4.92
N PHE A 62 -5.72 -13.30 -3.82
CA PHE A 62 -6.16 -12.92 -2.48
C PHE A 62 -6.16 -11.41 -2.27
N TYR A 63 -5.12 -10.72 -2.74
CA TYR A 63 -4.99 -9.28 -2.61
C TYR A 63 -6.10 -8.54 -3.37
N LYS A 64 -6.31 -8.84 -4.66
CA LYS A 64 -7.35 -8.19 -5.49
C LYS A 64 -8.74 -8.44 -4.88
N SER A 65 -9.03 -9.68 -4.47
CA SER A 65 -10.31 -10.02 -3.83
C SER A 65 -10.52 -9.25 -2.52
N THR A 66 -9.53 -9.25 -1.63
CA THR A 66 -9.63 -8.58 -0.33
C THR A 66 -9.73 -7.05 -0.48
N LYS A 67 -8.97 -6.46 -1.40
CA LYS A 67 -9.00 -5.03 -1.71
C LYS A 67 -10.37 -4.59 -2.20
N GLU A 68 -10.98 -5.38 -3.10
CA GLU A 68 -12.32 -5.07 -3.60
C GLU A 68 -13.38 -5.18 -2.50
N GLN A 69 -13.34 -6.25 -1.69
CA GLN A 69 -14.27 -6.38 -0.56
C GLN A 69 -14.11 -5.25 0.46
N LEU A 70 -12.88 -4.84 0.77
CA LEU A 70 -12.62 -3.73 1.69
C LEU A 70 -13.14 -2.40 1.13
N LYS A 71 -13.03 -2.17 -0.18
CA LYS A 71 -13.59 -1.00 -0.87
C LYS A 71 -15.11 -0.95 -0.73
N HIS A 72 -15.80 -2.08 -0.90
CA HIS A 72 -17.25 -2.15 -0.68
C HIS A 72 -17.63 -1.84 0.77
N ILE A 73 -16.90 -2.39 1.74
CA ILE A 73 -17.13 -2.13 3.16
C ILE A 73 -16.91 -0.65 3.46
N TYR A 74 -15.81 -0.08 3.00
CA TYR A 74 -15.49 1.33 3.20
C TYR A 74 -16.59 2.26 2.67
N ASN A 75 -17.03 2.03 1.43
CA ASN A 75 -18.10 2.82 0.82
C ASN A 75 -19.42 2.67 1.59
N THR A 76 -19.75 1.47 2.05
CA THR A 76 -20.95 1.22 2.85
C THR A 76 -20.87 1.94 4.19
N VAL A 77 -19.73 1.87 4.87
CA VAL A 77 -19.50 2.59 6.14
C VAL A 77 -19.62 4.10 5.95
N LEU A 78 -19.10 4.63 4.85
CA LEU A 78 -19.20 6.06 4.53
C LEU A 78 -20.66 6.48 4.36
N LEU A 79 -21.45 5.74 3.57
CA LEU A 79 -22.88 6.00 3.39
C LEU A 79 -23.66 5.92 4.71
N LEU A 80 -23.35 4.94 5.56
CA LEU A 80 -23.98 4.81 6.87
C LEU A 80 -23.60 5.96 7.80
N ALA A 81 -22.35 6.44 7.76
CA ALA A 81 -21.92 7.60 8.54
C ALA A 81 -22.65 8.88 8.10
N ASP A 82 -22.84 9.07 6.79
CA ASP A 82 -23.61 10.21 6.25
C ASP A 82 -25.08 10.16 6.70
N HIS A 83 -25.69 8.96 6.72
CA HIS A 83 -27.07 8.80 7.22
C HIS A 83 -27.17 8.99 8.74
N ALA A 84 -26.19 8.49 9.50
CA ALA A 84 -26.18 8.57 10.97
C ALA A 84 -25.90 9.98 11.50
N THR A 85 -25.16 10.80 10.74
CA THR A 85 -24.93 12.22 11.06
C THR A 85 -26.10 13.13 10.69
N GLY A 86 -27.16 12.58 10.07
CA GLY A 86 -28.44 13.26 9.90
C GLY A 86 -28.41 14.39 8.87
N GLN A 87 -28.11 14.11 7.61
CA GLN A 87 -28.61 14.95 6.52
C GLN A 87 -30.09 14.64 6.26
N GLY A 88 -30.92 15.00 7.25
CA GLY A 88 -32.35 15.18 7.12
C GLY A 88 -32.69 16.65 7.27
N SER A 89 -32.57 17.43 6.19
CA SER A 89 -33.55 18.47 5.86
C SER A 89 -33.36 18.90 4.41
N HIS A 90 -34.12 18.23 3.56
CA HIS A 90 -34.96 18.84 2.55
C HIS A 90 -34.87 20.38 2.45
N HIS A 91 -34.37 20.82 1.29
CA HIS A 91 -34.75 22.01 0.53
C HIS A 91 -36.00 22.75 1.08
N GLU A 92 -35.82 23.99 1.52
CA GLU A 92 -36.87 24.97 1.79
C GLU A 92 -37.04 25.90 0.58
N LEU A 93 -38.31 26.14 0.21
CA LEU A 93 -38.91 27.01 -0.83
C LEU A 93 -38.79 26.61 -2.31
#